data_AF-A0A832AQM0-F1
#
_entry.id   AF-A0A832AQM0-F1
#
_cell.length_a   1.000
_cell.length_b   1.000
_cell.length_c   1.000
_cell.angle_alpha   90.00
_cell.angle_beta   90.00
_cell.angle_gamma   90.00
#
_symmetry.space_group_name_H-M   'P 1'
#
loop_
_entity.id
_entity.type
_entity.pdbx_description
1 polymer ?
#
loop_
_entity_poly.entity_id
_entity_poly.type
_entity_poly.pdbx_seq_one_letter_code
_entity_poly.pdbx_strand_id
1 'polypeptide(L)' 'MSYICAICGAEVDVDPERKRIQCTVCGNRILRKPRPPAKKRRVKAI' A
#
# COMPACT_ATOMS: atom_id res chain seq x y z
N MET A 1 3.04 4.90 7.53
CA MET A 1 2.87 3.56 6.91
C MET A 1 2.88 3.79 5.41
N SER A 2 3.84 3.21 4.67
CA SER A 2 3.87 3.37 3.22
C SER A 2 2.79 2.52 2.55
N TYR A 3 1.96 3.18 1.75
CA TYR A 3 0.98 2.57 0.88
C TYR A 3 1.34 2.82 -0.58
N ILE A 4 0.94 1.92 -1.46
CA ILE A 4 1.17 2.04 -2.89
C ILE A 4 -0.13 2.49 -3.55
N CYS A 5 -0.11 3.56 -4.33
CA CYS A 5 -1.29 3.95 -5.10
C CYS A 5 -1.59 2.92 -6.18
N ALA A 6 -2.87 2.52 -6.31
CA ALA A 6 -3.27 1.50 -7.28
C ALA A 6 -3.18 1.97 -8.76
N ILE A 7 -3.12 3.29 -9.00
CA ILE A 7 -3.07 3.86 -10.36
C ILE A 7 -1.64 4.21 -10.76
N CYS A 8 -0.99 5.09 -9.99
CA CYS A 8 0.35 5.57 -10.35
C CYS A 8 1.48 4.69 -9.81
N GLY A 9 1.19 3.73 -8.92
CA GLY A 9 2.22 2.89 -8.30
C GLY A 9 3.15 3.63 -7.33
N ALA A 10 2.93 4.92 -7.08
CA ALA A 10 3.76 5.71 -6.17
C ALA A 10 3.59 5.24 -4.73
N GLU A 11 4.70 5.24 -3.99
CA GLU A 11 4.68 5.08 -2.54
C GLU A 11 4.20 6.39 -1.89
N VAL A 12 3.12 6.30 -1.14
CA VAL A 12 2.48 7.38 -0.42
C VAL A 12 2.51 7.02 1.05
N ASP A 13 3.14 7.86 1.86
CA ASP A 13 3.02 7.75 3.31
C ASP A 13 1.71 8.44 3.74
N VAL A 14 0.82 7.68 4.35
CA VAL A 14 -0.50 8.17 4.77
C VAL A 14 -0.48 8.30 6.28
N ASP A 15 -0.80 9.50 6.75
CA ASP A 15 -0.96 9.80 8.16
C ASP A 15 -2.39 9.44 8.61
N PRO A 16 -2.57 8.39 9.44
CA PRO A 16 -3.89 7.94 9.87
C PRO A 16 -4.60 8.95 10.78
N GLU A 17 -3.87 9.86 11.44
CA GLU A 17 -4.47 10.86 12.34
C GLU A 17 -5.23 11.93 11.56
N ARG A 18 -4.74 12.29 10.37
CA ARG A 18 -5.36 13.30 9.50
C ARG A 18 -6.49 12.75 8.63
N LYS A 19 -6.73 11.42 8.66
CA LYS A 19 -7.77 10.69 7.88
C LYS A 19 -7.81 10.99 6.37
N ARG A 20 -6.77 11.59 5.80
CA ARG A 20 -6.74 12.01 4.40
C ARG A 20 -6.08 10.92 3.56
N ILE A 21 -6.89 9.94 3.15
CA ILE A 21 -6.46 8.82 2.30
C ILE A 21 -6.50 9.29 0.84
N GLN A 22 -5.48 10.02 0.41
CA GLN A 22 -5.36 10.53 -0.95
C GLN A 22 -3.90 10.47 -1.41
N CYS A 23 -3.69 9.99 -2.64
CA CYS A 23 -2.38 10.05 -3.28
C CYS A 23 -2.04 11.51 -3.63
N THR A 24 -0.87 11.97 -3.22
CA THR A 24 -0.36 13.32 -3.49
C THR A 24 0.01 13.57 -4.95
N VAL A 25 0.16 12.51 -5.75
CA VAL A 25 0.59 12.60 -7.15
C VAL A 25 -0.60 12.63 -8.11
N CYS A 26 -1.53 11.67 -7.98
CA CYS A 26 -2.66 11.53 -8.91
C CYS A 26 -4.02 11.96 -8.30
N GLY A 27 -4.04 12.35 -7.02
CA GLY A 27 -5.28 12.72 -6.33
C GLY A 27 -6.22 11.55 -6.04
N ASN A 28 -5.86 10.32 -6.42
CA ASN A 28 -6.71 9.16 -6.27
C ASN A 28 -6.73 8.62 -4.83
N ARG A 29 -7.84 8.00 -4.42
CA ARG A 29 -8.07 7.57 -3.02
C ARG A 29 -7.87 6.08 -2.77
N ILE A 30 -7.53 5.32 -3.82
CA ILE A 30 -7.33 3.88 -3.74
C ILE A 30 -5.85 3.59 -3.51
N LEU A 31 -5.53 3.12 -2.30
CA LEU A 31 -4.19 2.78 -1.85
C LEU A 31 -4.14 1.29 -1.46
N ARG A 32 -3.02 0.63 -1.76
CA ARG A 32 -2.76 -0.79 -1.48
C ARG A 32 -1.64 -0.90 -0.47
N LYS A 33 -1.79 -1.81 0.50
CA LYS A 33 -0.71 -2.12 1.44
C LYS A 33 0.28 -3.08 0.76
N PRO A 34 1.60 -2.79 0.76
CA PRO A 34 2.58 -3.72 0.20
C PRO A 34 2.55 -5.05 0.95
N ARG A 35 2.80 -6.13 0.22
CA ARG A 35 2.90 -7.46 0.82
C ARG A 35 4.12 -7.48 1.74
N PRO A 36 4.00 -7.92 3.01
CA PRO A 36 5.17 -8.08 3.85
C PRO A 36 6.13 -9.10 3.23
N PRO A 37 7.45 -9.00 3.49
CA PRO A 37 8.43 -9.94 2.96
C PRO A 37 8.00 -11.36 3.31
N ALA A 38 8.04 -12.24 2.31
CA ALA A 38 7.61 -13.61 2.48
C ALA A 38 8.47 -14.29 3.56
N LYS A 39 7.86 -14.66 4.69
CA LYS A 39 8.50 -15.59 5.63
C LYS A 39 8.76 -16.88 4.86
N LYS A 40 9.93 -17.51 5.02
CA LYS A 40 10.34 -18.78 4.36
C LYS A 40 9.44 -20.00 4.70
N ARG A 41 8.25 -19.78 5.25
CA ARG A 41 7.24 -20.78 5.56
C ARG A 41 6.53 -21.14 4.25
N ARG A 42 7.05 -22.15 3.57
CA ARG A 42 6.45 -22.69 2.35
C ARG A 42 5.11 -23.35 2.70
N VAL A 43 4.04 -22.95 2.02
CA VAL A 43 2.75 -23.66 2.08
C VAL A 43 2.85 -24.84 1.11
N LYS A 44 2.39 -26.04 1.51
CA LYS A 44 2.37 -27.19 0.61
C LYS A 44 1.47 -26.86 -0.58
N ALA A 45 1.98 -27.04 -1.80
CA ALA A 45 1.14 -27.10 -2.98
C ALA A 45 0.34 -28.42 -2.89
N ILE A 46 -0.98 -28.32 -2.93
CA ILE A 46 -1.88 -29.47 -3.03
C ILE A 46 -1.71 -30.11 -4.40
#